data_AF-A0A8J5GIM4-F1
#
_entry.id   AF-A0A8J5GIM4-F1
#
_cell.length_a   1.000
_cell.length_b   1.000
_cell.length_c   1.000
_cell.angle_alpha   90.00
_cell.angle_beta   90.00
_cell.angle_gamma   90.00
#
_symmetry.space_group_name_H-M   'P 1'
#
loop_
_entity.id
_entity.type
_entity.pdbx_description
1 polymer ?
#
loop_
_entity_poly.entity_id
_entity_poly.type
_entity_poly.pdbx_seq_one_letter_code
_entity_poly.pdbx_strand_id
1 'polypeptide(L)'
;MASKTDLCSWPEPGVSVQSLSDSGAVAVPGKYVKPLSDRPVLIGGGGGGRGLRIPVVDLRGGRAAAAQAVSEACREWGFFQVVNHGVPAELVEAVRRAWRGFFRLPLEAKNGYANSPRTYEGFGSRLGVEKDAPLDWGDYYFLNLKPASPGEYWPALPDELRAVTEEYGAEVQRLCELLLGALSAGLGLEESFLREAFGGAEGVGTCMRVNLYPKCPQPELTLGLSPHSDPGGVTVLLADDHVDGLQVRRHGEWVPVRPIAGAFIVNIADQIQVISNAMYKSVEHRVIVNEKEERLSVAFFYNPGGDVSIGPAKEVISEKHVALYPTNTFNEYRKYQRKHGHGLELLETNGFVAVGVGSFSGAGHRRHSNTPWSWSTSAARLLRREHARTIGHLIAVAGGAWQRRWRWDGSNHSLTKWCRGPADTDVARAWWSRGRDGREDGTVARRQRSRGGGGRAEAAVAQLDGCEVAVVAWGSDRKEAARARQWQAMAAGGAAR
;
A
#
# COMPACT_ATOMS: atom_id res chain seq x y z
N MET A 1 -14.26 -9.93 -24.90
CA MET A 1 -13.51 -8.74 -25.34
C MET A 1 -14.37 -7.53 -25.01
N ALA A 2 -14.11 -6.86 -23.88
CA ALA A 2 -14.76 -5.58 -23.58
C ALA A 2 -14.02 -4.48 -24.36
N SER A 3 -14.75 -3.66 -25.10
CA SER A 3 -14.19 -2.58 -25.91
C SER A 3 -13.45 -1.59 -25.02
N LYS A 4 -12.24 -1.20 -25.43
CA LYS A 4 -11.60 0.03 -24.98
C LYS A 4 -12.47 1.18 -25.48
N THR A 5 -13.36 1.70 -24.65
CA THR A 5 -13.88 3.05 -24.84
C THR A 5 -12.71 4.00 -24.60
N ASP A 6 -12.27 4.69 -25.66
CA ASP A 6 -11.43 5.88 -25.52
C ASP A 6 -12.22 6.89 -24.68
N LEU A 7 -11.87 7.02 -23.40
CA LEU A 7 -12.50 7.98 -22.49
C LEU A 7 -12.05 9.40 -22.88
N CYS A 8 -12.72 9.98 -23.87
CA CYS A 8 -12.53 11.38 -24.28
C CYS A 8 -13.32 12.34 -23.37
N SER A 9 -14.29 11.85 -22.61
CA SER A 9 -15.14 12.65 -21.73
C SER A 9 -15.45 11.91 -20.42
N TRP A 10 -15.69 12.68 -19.36
CA TRP A 10 -16.11 12.13 -18.07
C TRP A 10 -17.41 11.33 -18.23
N PRO A 11 -17.59 10.22 -17.49
CA PRO A 11 -18.80 9.40 -17.56
C PRO A 11 -20.06 10.19 -17.14
N GLU A 12 -19.87 11.25 -16.35
CA GLU A 12 -20.90 12.19 -15.92
C GLU A 12 -20.28 13.59 -15.83
N PRO A 13 -21.05 14.68 -16.03
CA PRO A 13 -20.54 16.04 -15.87
C PRO A 13 -19.93 16.25 -14.47
N GLY A 14 -18.69 16.73 -14.44
CA GLY A 14 -18.08 17.21 -13.20
C GLY A 14 -18.86 18.41 -12.69
N VAL A 15 -19.22 18.41 -11.41
CA VAL A 15 -19.85 19.56 -10.75
C VAL A 15 -18.90 20.03 -9.67
N SER A 16 -18.51 21.31 -9.72
CA SER A 16 -17.71 21.93 -8.67
C SER A 16 -18.45 21.87 -7.34
N VAL A 17 -17.78 21.30 -6.35
CA VAL A 17 -18.32 21.19 -5.00
C VAL A 17 -18.38 22.58 -4.36
N GLN A 18 -17.43 23.45 -4.68
CA GLN A 18 -17.46 24.85 -4.24
C GLN A 18 -18.72 25.56 -4.75
N SER A 19 -19.05 25.43 -6.05
CA SER A 19 -20.28 26.03 -6.59
C SER A 19 -21.56 25.46 -5.95
N LEU A 20 -21.57 24.17 -5.60
CA LEU A 20 -22.69 23.56 -4.87
C LEU A 20 -22.83 24.16 -3.45
N SER A 21 -21.72 24.30 -2.73
CA SER A 21 -21.70 24.97 -1.42
C SER A 21 -22.18 26.42 -1.52
N ASP A 22 -21.66 27.18 -2.49
CA ASP A 22 -21.95 28.61 -2.66
C ASP A 22 -23.41 28.88 -3.10
N SER A 23 -24.07 27.89 -3.73
CA SER A 23 -25.49 27.96 -4.07
C SER A 23 -26.44 27.98 -2.86
N GLY A 24 -25.92 27.73 -1.65
CA GLY A 24 -26.74 27.63 -0.44
C GLY A 24 -27.48 26.29 -0.30
N ALA A 25 -26.96 25.22 -0.90
CA ALA A 25 -27.54 23.89 -0.80
C ALA A 25 -27.65 23.45 0.68
N VAL A 26 -28.86 23.06 1.09
CA VAL A 26 -29.15 22.60 2.47
C VAL A 26 -28.92 21.10 2.67
N ALA A 27 -28.68 20.36 1.59
CA ALA A 27 -28.47 18.92 1.62
C ALA A 27 -27.38 18.50 0.63
N VAL A 28 -26.62 17.47 0.99
CA VAL A 28 -25.59 16.89 0.14
C VAL A 28 -26.26 16.04 -0.94
N PRO A 29 -25.98 16.25 -2.25
CA PRO A 29 -26.56 15.43 -3.31
C PRO A 29 -26.18 13.95 -3.16
N GLY A 30 -27.07 13.04 -3.55
CA GLY A 30 -26.93 11.60 -3.31
C GLY A 30 -25.59 10.98 -3.77
N LYS A 31 -25.00 11.49 -4.86
CA LYS A 31 -23.69 11.03 -5.37
C LYS A 31 -22.51 11.29 -4.44
N TYR A 32 -22.64 12.20 -3.46
CA TYR A 32 -21.60 12.49 -2.46
C TYR A 32 -21.88 11.78 -1.12
N VAL A 33 -23.04 11.13 -0.98
CA VAL A 33 -23.39 10.39 0.24
C VAL A 33 -22.61 9.08 0.26
N LYS A 34 -21.77 8.92 1.28
CA LYS A 34 -20.95 7.73 1.45
C LYS A 34 -21.78 6.55 1.98
N PRO A 35 -21.39 5.29 1.64
CA PRO A 35 -21.93 4.10 2.28
C PRO A 35 -21.81 4.19 3.80
N LEU A 36 -22.72 3.53 4.53
CA LEU A 36 -22.74 3.59 6.00
C LEU A 36 -21.41 3.20 6.65
N SER A 37 -20.67 2.24 6.06
CA SER A 37 -19.35 1.80 6.52
C SER A 37 -18.28 2.89 6.42
N ASP A 38 -18.44 3.83 5.49
CA ASP A 38 -17.41 4.78 5.09
C ASP A 38 -17.70 6.19 5.63
N ARG A 39 -18.91 6.42 6.15
CA ARG A 39 -19.30 7.69 6.76
C ARG A 39 -18.40 8.02 7.96
N PRO A 40 -18.05 9.30 8.16
CA PRO A 40 -17.31 9.69 9.33
C PRO A 40 -18.16 9.48 10.57
N VAL A 41 -17.67 8.67 11.52
CA VAL A 41 -18.22 8.65 12.87
C VAL A 41 -17.82 9.98 13.51
N LEU A 42 -18.77 10.93 13.56
CA LEU A 42 -18.61 12.15 14.34
C LEU A 42 -18.63 11.74 15.81
N ILE A 43 -17.44 11.50 16.39
CA ILE A 43 -17.32 11.23 17.81
C ILE A 43 -17.76 12.50 18.53
N GLY A 44 -18.99 12.50 19.04
CA GLY A 44 -19.46 13.47 20.03
C GLY A 44 -18.44 13.51 21.17
N GLY A 45 -18.00 14.72 21.54
CA GLY A 45 -16.84 14.95 22.40
C GLY A 45 -16.83 14.09 23.66
N GLY A 46 -16.10 12.97 23.64
CA GLY A 46 -15.97 12.08 24.80
C GLY A 46 -15.47 10.69 24.42
N GLY A 47 -14.16 10.46 24.51
CA GLY A 47 -13.66 9.15 24.95
C GLY A 47 -12.55 8.46 24.16
N GLY A 48 -12.52 8.50 22.82
CA GLY A 48 -11.66 7.56 22.07
C GLY A 48 -10.16 7.90 21.93
N GLY A 49 -9.79 9.19 21.93
CA GLY A 49 -8.42 9.60 21.55
C GLY A 49 -7.86 10.77 22.34
N ARG A 50 -8.23 10.93 23.61
CA ARG A 50 -7.69 12.00 24.48
C ARG A 50 -6.21 11.73 24.79
N GLY A 51 -5.32 12.08 23.86
CA GLY A 51 -3.86 12.07 24.06
C GLY A 51 -3.06 11.57 22.87
N LEU A 52 -3.68 10.81 21.95
CA LEU A 52 -3.00 10.29 20.77
C LEU A 52 -2.85 11.42 19.74
N ARG A 53 -1.61 11.86 19.54
CA ARG A 53 -1.23 12.85 18.52
C ARG A 53 -0.06 12.28 17.73
N ILE A 54 -0.01 12.61 16.44
CA ILE A 54 1.16 12.30 15.64
C ILE A 54 2.39 13.03 16.23
N PRO A 55 3.59 12.43 16.16
CA PRO A 55 4.82 13.03 16.68
C PRO A 55 5.12 14.40 16.06
N VAL A 56 5.87 15.23 16.79
CA VAL A 56 6.39 16.51 16.30
C VAL A 56 7.91 16.39 16.22
N VAL A 57 8.47 16.68 15.05
CA VAL A 57 9.90 16.61 14.77
C VAL A 57 10.44 18.03 14.57
N ASP A 58 11.42 18.42 15.39
CA ASP A 58 12.13 19.70 15.26
C ASP A 58 13.46 19.50 14.54
N LEU A 59 13.61 20.09 13.34
CA LEU A 59 14.83 19.95 12.54
C LEU A 59 16.01 20.80 13.02
N ARG A 60 15.86 21.63 14.07
CA ARG A 60 16.98 22.37 14.68
C ARG A 60 17.92 21.52 15.52
N GLY A 61 17.48 20.33 15.95
CA GLY A 61 18.23 19.46 16.88
C GLY A 61 19.54 18.86 16.32
N GLY A 62 19.93 19.22 15.09
CA GLY A 62 21.05 18.62 14.38
C GLY A 62 20.65 17.36 13.61
N ARG A 63 21.47 17.00 12.61
CA ARG A 63 21.15 15.96 11.61
C ARG A 63 20.85 14.60 12.23
N ALA A 64 21.66 14.15 13.21
CA ALA A 64 21.50 12.85 13.84
C ALA A 64 20.23 12.74 14.70
N ALA A 65 19.95 13.75 15.53
CA ALA A 65 18.75 13.76 16.36
C ALA A 65 17.47 13.85 15.51
N ALA A 66 17.49 14.69 14.47
CA ALA A 66 16.41 14.77 13.49
C ALA A 66 16.19 13.42 12.78
N ALA A 67 17.26 12.76 12.34
CA ALA A 67 17.16 11.44 11.68
C ALA A 67 16.53 10.38 12.59
N GLN A 68 16.94 10.34 13.85
CA GLN A 68 16.36 9.43 14.83
C GLN A 68 14.86 9.70 15.03
N ALA A 69 14.49 10.97 15.29
CA ALA A 69 13.09 11.35 15.52
C ALA A 69 12.19 11.07 14.31
N VAL A 70 12.68 11.34 13.09
CA VAL A 70 11.99 10.99 11.83
C VAL A 70 11.81 9.47 11.72
N SER A 71 12.87 8.70 11.98
CA SER A 71 12.83 7.24 11.88
C SER A 71 11.82 6.64 12.86
N GLU A 72 11.84 7.06 14.13
CA GLU A 72 10.92 6.59 15.17
C GLU A 72 9.46 6.92 14.80
N ALA A 73 9.20 8.15 14.37
CA ALA A 73 7.87 8.55 13.93
C ALA A 73 7.37 7.72 12.75
N CYS A 74 8.24 7.39 11.78
CA CYS A 74 7.85 6.61 10.61
C CYS A 74 7.67 5.10 10.90
N ARG A 75 8.34 4.57 11.93
CA ARG A 75 8.14 3.20 12.42
C ARG A 75 6.80 3.05 13.15
N GLU A 76 6.48 4.01 14.02
CA GLU A 76 5.32 3.90 14.91
C GLU A 76 4.02 4.45 14.33
N TRP A 77 4.12 5.53 13.54
CA TRP A 77 2.98 6.29 13.05
C TRP A 77 2.90 6.40 11.54
N GLY A 78 4.05 6.40 10.84
CA GLY A 78 4.08 6.73 9.42
C GLY A 78 3.75 8.19 9.09
N PHE A 79 3.45 8.99 10.13
CA PHE A 79 3.02 10.38 10.08
C PHE A 79 3.72 11.17 11.19
N PHE A 80 4.04 12.43 10.93
CA PHE A 80 4.52 13.39 11.92
C PHE A 80 4.27 14.83 11.46
N GLN A 81 4.42 15.80 12.36
CA GLN A 81 4.51 17.21 12.00
C GLN A 81 5.96 17.65 12.09
N VAL A 82 6.42 18.44 11.13
CA VAL A 82 7.78 18.97 11.13
C VAL A 82 7.75 20.48 11.37
N VAL A 83 8.57 20.94 12.31
CA VAL A 83 8.75 22.37 12.65
C VAL A 83 10.20 22.79 12.40
N ASN A 84 10.41 24.09 12.20
CA ASN A 84 11.71 24.67 11.88
C ASN A 84 12.37 24.01 10.66
N HIS A 85 11.56 23.76 9.64
CA HIS A 85 11.92 23.00 8.46
C HIS A 85 12.75 23.75 7.41
N GLY A 86 13.04 25.04 7.65
CA GLY A 86 13.87 25.86 6.76
C GLY A 86 13.12 26.55 5.61
N VAL A 87 11.96 26.02 5.18
CA VAL A 87 11.09 26.72 4.20
C VAL A 87 10.65 28.09 4.73
N PRO A 88 10.85 29.20 4.00
CA PRO A 88 10.50 30.55 4.46
C PRO A 88 9.00 30.71 4.74
N ALA A 89 8.65 31.29 5.90
CA ALA A 89 7.26 31.50 6.29
C ALA A 89 6.49 32.40 5.32
N GLU A 90 7.15 33.42 4.77
CA GLU A 90 6.55 34.32 3.77
C GLU A 90 6.16 33.58 2.48
N LEU A 91 6.97 32.61 2.06
CA LEU A 91 6.72 31.78 0.89
C LEU A 91 5.55 30.80 1.13
N VAL A 92 5.49 30.20 2.32
CA VAL A 92 4.36 29.35 2.74
C VAL A 92 3.05 30.13 2.71
N GLU A 93 3.05 31.36 3.21
CA GLU A 93 1.86 32.21 3.19
C GLU A 93 1.56 32.75 1.77
N ALA A 94 2.57 33.02 0.96
CA ALA A 94 2.39 33.41 -0.44
C ALA A 94 1.71 32.31 -1.26
N VAL A 95 2.17 31.06 -1.17
CA VAL A 95 1.57 29.94 -1.92
C VAL A 95 0.13 29.70 -1.47
N ARG A 96 -0.13 29.78 -0.16
CA ARG A 96 -1.48 29.67 0.41
C ARG A 96 -2.41 30.76 -0.13
N ARG A 97 -1.95 32.01 -0.16
CA ARG A 97 -2.72 33.15 -0.71
C ARG A 97 -2.98 33.00 -2.21
N ALA A 98 -1.94 32.67 -2.99
CA ALA A 98 -2.07 32.53 -4.44
C ALA A 98 -3.10 31.46 -4.83
N TRP A 99 -3.03 30.28 -4.22
CA TRP A 99 -3.98 29.21 -4.49
C TRP A 99 -5.40 29.52 -4.01
N ARG A 100 -5.57 30.16 -2.84
CA ARG A 100 -6.90 30.69 -2.46
C ARG A 100 -7.41 31.71 -3.47
N GLY A 101 -6.54 32.58 -3.98
CA GLY A 101 -6.85 33.52 -5.05
C GLY A 101 -7.39 32.81 -6.29
N PHE A 102 -6.73 31.75 -6.73
CA PHE A 102 -7.20 30.92 -7.85
C PHE A 102 -8.57 30.30 -7.60
N PHE A 103 -8.79 29.67 -6.43
CA PHE A 103 -10.09 29.05 -6.13
C PHE A 103 -11.24 30.06 -5.99
N ARG A 104 -10.94 31.34 -5.70
CA ARG A 104 -11.92 32.44 -5.66
C ARG A 104 -12.26 33.01 -7.04
N LEU A 105 -11.55 32.62 -8.10
CA LEU A 105 -11.91 33.03 -9.45
C LEU A 105 -13.28 32.47 -9.85
N PRO A 106 -13.98 33.12 -10.81
CA PRO A 106 -15.20 32.60 -11.40
C PRO A 106 -15.02 31.17 -11.93
N LEU A 107 -16.07 30.36 -11.86
CA LEU A 107 -16.02 28.96 -12.28
C LEU A 107 -15.59 28.81 -13.74
N GLU A 108 -16.02 29.72 -14.61
CA GLU A 108 -15.68 29.76 -16.03
C GLU A 108 -14.16 29.91 -16.24
N ALA A 109 -13.51 30.75 -15.43
CA ALA A 109 -12.07 30.93 -15.48
C ALA A 109 -11.32 29.68 -15.00
N LYS A 110 -11.80 29.03 -13.92
CA LYS A 110 -11.23 27.77 -13.42
C LYS A 110 -11.41 26.61 -14.40
N ASN A 111 -12.56 26.54 -15.07
CA ASN A 111 -12.87 25.51 -16.06
C ASN A 111 -12.01 25.59 -17.31
N GLY A 112 -11.35 26.72 -17.58
CA GLY A 112 -10.31 26.81 -18.62
C GLY A 112 -9.14 25.85 -18.38
N TYR A 113 -8.96 25.40 -17.14
CA TYR A 113 -7.93 24.45 -16.72
C TYR A 113 -8.51 23.08 -16.34
N ALA A 114 -9.76 22.77 -16.71
CA ALA A 114 -10.41 21.54 -16.30
C ALA A 114 -9.66 20.29 -16.80
N ASN A 115 -9.49 19.33 -15.90
CA ASN A 115 -8.85 18.06 -16.21
C ASN A 115 -9.80 17.09 -16.95
N SER A 116 -9.27 15.94 -17.38
CA SER A 116 -10.01 14.95 -18.16
C SER A 116 -9.81 13.54 -17.62
N PRO A 117 -10.60 12.53 -18.03
CA PRO A 117 -10.36 11.15 -17.63
C PRO A 117 -8.97 10.59 -18.01
N ARG A 118 -8.25 11.29 -18.90
CA ARG A 118 -6.91 10.89 -19.37
C ARG A 118 -5.79 11.41 -18.48
N THR A 119 -5.99 12.52 -17.78
CA THR A 119 -4.98 13.14 -16.93
C THR A 119 -5.62 13.79 -15.71
N TYR A 120 -4.95 13.68 -14.57
CA TYR A 120 -5.37 14.37 -13.36
C TYR A 120 -4.94 15.84 -13.34
N GLU A 121 -4.00 16.24 -14.21
CA GLU A 121 -3.46 17.60 -14.27
C GLU A 121 -4.54 18.63 -14.61
N GLY A 122 -4.51 19.76 -13.90
CA GLY A 122 -5.53 20.80 -13.98
C GLY A 122 -6.54 20.78 -12.83
N PHE A 123 -7.60 21.56 -12.99
CA PHE A 123 -8.72 21.72 -12.06
C PHE A 123 -9.71 20.55 -12.18
N GLY A 124 -10.16 20.01 -11.06
CA GLY A 124 -11.13 18.92 -11.06
C GLY A 124 -11.94 18.83 -9.77
N SER A 125 -13.09 18.18 -9.86
CA SER A 125 -14.05 17.98 -8.75
C SER A 125 -14.43 16.51 -8.59
N ARG A 126 -13.71 15.62 -9.29
CA ARG A 126 -13.95 14.18 -9.31
C ARG A 126 -12.63 13.45 -9.32
N LEU A 127 -12.55 12.39 -8.51
CA LEU A 127 -11.52 11.37 -8.59
C LEU A 127 -12.15 10.09 -9.14
N GLY A 128 -11.45 9.43 -10.06
CA GLY A 128 -11.90 8.18 -10.68
C GLY A 128 -12.87 8.34 -11.85
N VAL A 129 -12.96 7.28 -12.65
CA VAL A 129 -13.72 7.24 -13.92
C VAL A 129 -14.91 6.27 -13.87
N GLU A 130 -15.17 5.68 -12.72
CA GLU A 130 -16.29 4.77 -12.52
C GLU A 130 -17.60 5.55 -12.40
N LYS A 131 -18.58 5.21 -13.24
CA LYS A 131 -19.92 5.80 -13.21
C LYS A 131 -20.63 5.42 -11.90
N ASP A 132 -21.39 6.36 -11.33
CA ASP A 132 -22.21 6.16 -10.11
C ASP A 132 -21.39 5.87 -8.83
N ALA A 133 -20.06 5.99 -8.87
CA ALA A 133 -19.20 5.85 -7.70
C ALA A 133 -19.40 7.03 -6.72
N PRO A 134 -19.46 6.79 -5.39
CA PRO A 134 -19.60 7.85 -4.41
C PRO A 134 -18.44 8.86 -4.47
N LEU A 135 -18.76 10.12 -4.77
CA LEU A 135 -17.80 11.21 -4.91
C LEU A 135 -17.39 11.78 -3.55
N ASP A 136 -16.22 12.42 -3.53
CA ASP A 136 -15.71 13.19 -2.39
C ASP A 136 -16.18 14.65 -2.47
N TRP A 137 -16.35 15.28 -1.30
CA TRP A 137 -16.75 16.67 -1.13
C TRP A 137 -15.55 17.61 -1.17
N GLY A 138 -14.98 17.82 -2.35
CA GLY A 138 -13.91 18.78 -2.55
C GLY A 138 -13.58 19.00 -4.02
N ASP A 139 -13.02 20.19 -4.28
CA ASP A 139 -12.39 20.54 -5.55
C ASP A 139 -10.86 20.46 -5.39
N TYR A 140 -10.14 20.23 -6.48
CA TYR A 140 -8.69 20.18 -6.46
C TYR A 140 -8.06 20.76 -7.72
N TYR A 141 -6.78 21.06 -7.62
CA TYR A 141 -5.90 21.34 -8.73
C TYR A 141 -4.67 20.44 -8.63
N PHE A 142 -4.26 19.82 -9.73
CA PHE A 142 -3.08 18.94 -9.76
C PHE A 142 -2.06 19.44 -10.79
N LEU A 143 -0.79 19.45 -10.39
CA LEU A 143 0.34 19.84 -11.22
C LEU A 143 1.49 18.86 -11.03
N ASN A 144 2.15 18.47 -12.12
CA ASN A 144 3.49 17.90 -12.05
C ASN A 144 4.50 19.05 -12.02
N LEU A 145 5.43 18.99 -11.08
CA LEU A 145 6.53 19.95 -10.96
C LEU A 145 7.80 19.36 -11.60
N LYS A 146 8.00 18.04 -11.47
CA LYS A 146 9.04 17.29 -12.19
C LYS A 146 8.50 15.94 -12.69
N PRO A 147 8.58 15.66 -14.00
CA PRO A 147 8.76 16.65 -15.08
C PRO A 147 7.64 17.70 -15.00
N ALA A 148 7.95 18.96 -15.33
CA ALA A 148 6.99 20.05 -15.20
C ALA A 148 5.80 19.86 -16.16
N SER A 149 4.60 20.14 -15.67
CA SER A 149 3.39 20.20 -16.51
C SER A 149 3.57 21.18 -17.67
N PRO A 150 3.02 20.88 -18.86
CA PRO A 150 2.94 21.83 -19.96
C PRO A 150 2.30 23.15 -19.54
N GLY A 151 2.65 24.24 -20.24
CA GLY A 151 2.19 25.60 -19.90
C GLY A 151 0.67 25.77 -19.85
N GLU A 152 -0.10 24.98 -20.61
CA GLU A 152 -1.56 25.01 -20.61
C GLU A 152 -2.19 24.60 -19.27
N TYR A 153 -1.49 23.81 -18.46
CA TYR A 153 -1.95 23.40 -17.13
C TYR A 153 -1.57 24.40 -16.05
N TRP A 154 -0.82 25.46 -16.34
CA TRP A 154 -0.45 26.45 -15.35
C TRP A 154 -1.48 27.58 -15.32
N PRO A 155 -2.13 27.86 -14.17
CA PRO A 155 -3.01 29.00 -14.05
C PRO A 155 -2.28 30.30 -14.36
N ALA A 156 -2.91 31.15 -15.18
CA ALA A 156 -2.40 32.49 -15.48
C ALA A 156 -2.71 33.48 -14.35
N LEU A 157 -3.72 33.18 -13.51
CA LEU A 157 -4.16 34.02 -12.42
C LEU A 157 -4.20 33.22 -11.11
N PRO A 158 -3.83 33.84 -9.97
CA PRO A 158 -3.14 35.13 -9.85
C PRO A 158 -1.79 35.15 -10.58
N ASP A 159 -1.31 36.32 -11.02
CA ASP A 159 -0.10 36.46 -11.85
C ASP A 159 1.14 35.83 -11.20
N GLU A 160 1.22 35.89 -9.87
CA GLU A 160 2.31 35.34 -9.08
C GLU A 160 2.23 33.82 -8.85
N LEU A 161 1.08 33.18 -9.14
CA LEU A 161 0.79 31.80 -8.72
C LEU A 161 1.85 30.81 -9.20
N ARG A 162 2.26 30.93 -10.46
CA ARG A 162 3.25 30.03 -11.04
C ARG A 162 4.60 30.18 -10.37
N ALA A 163 5.13 31.41 -10.30
CA ALA A 163 6.45 31.68 -9.74
C ALA A 163 6.53 31.26 -8.26
N VAL A 164 5.52 31.62 -7.47
CA VAL A 164 5.44 31.24 -6.04
C VAL A 164 5.31 29.73 -5.86
N THR A 165 4.56 29.05 -6.72
CA THR A 165 4.41 27.59 -6.67
C THR A 165 5.69 26.87 -7.04
N GLU A 166 6.40 27.33 -8.07
CA GLU A 166 7.69 26.76 -8.49
C GLU A 166 8.75 26.94 -7.39
N GLU A 167 8.82 28.12 -6.77
CA GLU A 167 9.73 28.40 -5.65
C GLU A 167 9.38 27.55 -4.42
N TYR A 168 8.11 27.51 -4.02
CA TYR A 168 7.64 26.66 -2.93
C TYR A 168 7.95 25.19 -3.18
N GLY A 169 7.69 24.70 -4.39
CA GLY A 169 7.99 23.33 -4.80
C GLY A 169 9.47 22.99 -4.68
N ALA A 170 10.36 23.92 -5.04
CA ALA A 170 11.80 23.74 -4.91
C ALA A 170 12.26 23.65 -3.44
N GLU A 171 11.73 24.51 -2.56
CA GLU A 171 12.04 24.47 -1.12
C GLU A 171 11.53 23.19 -0.46
N VAL A 172 10.29 22.78 -0.77
CA VAL A 172 9.71 21.54 -0.24
C VAL A 172 10.42 20.31 -0.81
N GLN A 173 10.89 20.34 -2.06
CA GLN A 173 11.73 19.27 -2.60
C GLN A 173 13.01 19.09 -1.76
N ARG A 174 13.69 20.18 -1.40
CA ARG A 174 14.91 20.10 -0.56
C ARG A 174 14.60 19.55 0.83
N LEU A 175 13.44 19.91 1.40
CA LEU A 175 12.96 19.31 2.65
C LEU A 175 12.75 17.80 2.48
N CYS A 176 12.08 17.35 1.42
CA CYS A 176 11.91 15.93 1.13
C CYS A 176 13.24 15.19 1.02
N GLU A 177 14.24 15.76 0.33
CA GLU A 177 15.57 15.14 0.20
C GLU A 177 16.30 15.02 1.54
N LEU A 178 16.16 16.01 2.43
CA LEU A 178 16.66 15.93 3.80
C LEU A 178 15.96 14.80 4.58
N LEU A 179 14.63 14.69 4.45
CA LEU A 179 13.85 13.65 5.12
C LEU A 179 14.19 12.24 4.58
N LEU A 180 14.40 12.09 3.27
CA LEU A 180 14.86 10.84 2.68
C LEU A 180 16.24 10.43 3.24
N GLY A 181 17.16 11.39 3.40
CA GLY A 181 18.45 11.11 4.03
C GLY A 181 18.34 10.64 5.48
N ALA A 182 17.46 11.30 6.26
CA ALA A 182 17.13 10.89 7.62
C ALA A 182 16.53 9.46 7.68
N LEU A 183 15.61 9.14 6.76
CA LEU A 183 15.00 7.81 6.67
C LEU A 183 16.01 6.74 6.26
N SER A 184 16.90 7.03 5.32
CA SER A 184 17.99 6.11 4.96
C SER A 184 18.91 5.84 6.15
N ALA A 185 19.36 6.88 6.85
CA ALA A 185 20.17 6.74 8.05
C ALA A 185 19.46 5.92 9.14
N GLY A 186 18.15 6.14 9.34
CA GLY A 186 17.33 5.39 10.29
C GLY A 186 17.10 3.91 9.93
N LEU A 187 17.44 3.50 8.71
CA LEU A 187 17.50 2.10 8.27
C LEU A 187 18.93 1.53 8.35
N GLY A 188 19.91 2.32 8.76
CA GLY A 188 21.33 1.95 8.73
C GLY A 188 21.92 1.95 7.31
N LEU A 189 21.32 2.70 6.38
CA LEU A 189 21.76 2.83 4.99
C LEU A 189 22.52 4.14 4.78
N GLU A 190 23.28 4.21 3.68
CA GLU A 190 23.86 5.47 3.20
C GLU A 190 22.77 6.53 3.00
N GLU A 191 23.02 7.78 3.39
CA GLU A 191 22.01 8.84 3.39
C GLU A 191 21.44 9.13 1.99
N SER A 192 22.19 8.84 0.92
CA SER A 192 21.69 8.98 -0.45
C SER A 192 20.79 7.84 -0.91
N PHE A 193 20.72 6.72 -0.16
CA PHE A 193 20.15 5.46 -0.64
C PHE A 193 18.73 5.61 -1.18
N LEU A 194 17.81 6.21 -0.42
CA LEU A 194 16.41 6.33 -0.85
C LEU A 194 16.25 7.25 -2.06
N ARG A 195 17.05 8.32 -2.15
CA ARG A 195 17.06 9.21 -3.32
C ARG A 195 17.54 8.47 -4.57
N GLU A 196 18.63 7.71 -4.46
CA GLU A 196 19.13 6.90 -5.59
C GLU A 196 18.15 5.79 -5.96
N ALA A 197 17.52 5.14 -4.97
CA ALA A 197 16.49 4.14 -5.18
C ALA A 197 15.25 4.68 -5.89
N PHE A 198 15.03 6.01 -5.87
CA PHE A 198 13.95 6.67 -6.57
C PHE A 198 14.34 7.17 -7.98
N GLY A 199 15.57 6.90 -8.43
CA GLY A 199 16.08 7.32 -9.73
C GLY A 199 17.08 8.48 -9.68
N GLY A 200 17.56 8.87 -8.49
CA GLY A 200 18.53 9.95 -8.33
C GLY A 200 17.94 11.34 -8.59
N ALA A 201 18.81 12.35 -8.68
CA ALA A 201 18.40 13.75 -8.79
C ALA A 201 17.52 14.06 -10.03
N GLU A 202 17.79 13.38 -11.15
CA GLU A 202 17.11 13.60 -12.44
C GLU A 202 15.91 12.66 -12.67
N GLY A 203 15.86 11.53 -11.95
CA GLY A 203 14.82 10.51 -12.16
C GLY A 203 13.59 10.65 -11.28
N VAL A 204 13.62 11.53 -10.26
CA VAL A 204 12.53 11.69 -9.29
C VAL A 204 11.34 12.44 -9.89
N GLY A 205 10.13 11.97 -9.54
CA GLY A 205 8.89 12.65 -9.88
C GLY A 205 8.41 13.52 -8.73
N THR A 206 8.08 14.78 -8.98
CA THR A 206 7.43 15.64 -7.98
C THR A 206 6.14 16.20 -8.54
N CYS A 207 5.10 16.20 -7.73
CA CYS A 207 3.81 16.76 -8.09
C CYS A 207 3.15 17.41 -6.88
N MET A 208 2.20 18.28 -7.16
CA MET A 208 1.46 19.03 -6.17
C MET A 208 -0.03 18.85 -6.42
N ARG A 209 -0.78 18.64 -5.35
CA ARG A 209 -2.24 18.65 -5.35
C ARG A 209 -2.73 19.66 -4.34
N VAL A 210 -3.41 20.70 -4.84
CA VAL A 210 -4.08 21.66 -3.99
C VAL A 210 -5.53 21.26 -3.86
N ASN A 211 -6.02 21.11 -2.64
CA ASN A 211 -7.40 20.73 -2.36
C ASN A 211 -8.12 21.88 -1.68
N LEU A 212 -9.35 22.13 -2.14
CA LEU A 212 -10.31 23.02 -1.49
C LEU A 212 -11.52 22.19 -1.05
N TYR A 213 -11.76 22.16 0.24
CA TYR A 213 -12.92 21.54 0.85
C TYR A 213 -13.88 22.65 1.30
N PRO A 214 -14.93 22.95 0.53
CA PRO A 214 -15.89 23.99 0.89
C PRO A 214 -16.78 23.52 2.06
N LYS A 215 -17.58 24.44 2.60
CA LYS A 215 -18.55 24.13 3.66
C LYS A 215 -19.49 23.02 3.20
N CYS A 216 -19.77 22.08 4.09
CA CYS A 216 -20.64 20.95 3.81
C CYS A 216 -21.88 21.01 4.71
N PRO A 217 -23.12 21.00 4.17
CA PRO A 217 -24.32 21.09 5.00
C PRO A 217 -24.63 19.81 5.80
N GLN A 218 -24.03 18.66 5.43
CA GLN A 218 -24.23 17.37 6.10
C GLN A 218 -22.90 16.60 6.17
N PRO A 219 -21.92 17.08 6.96
CA PRO A 219 -20.57 16.53 7.00
C PRO A 219 -20.50 15.07 7.49
N GLU A 220 -21.52 14.60 8.21
CA GLU A 220 -21.68 13.22 8.65
C GLU A 220 -21.99 12.23 7.52
N LEU A 221 -22.40 12.72 6.35
CA LEU A 221 -22.80 11.88 5.21
C LEU A 221 -21.71 11.74 4.16
N THR A 222 -20.65 12.56 4.21
CA THR A 222 -19.64 12.61 3.15
C THR A 222 -18.22 12.72 3.71
N LEU A 223 -17.23 12.70 2.82
CA LEU A 223 -15.82 12.89 3.14
C LEU A 223 -15.23 13.88 2.15
N GLY A 224 -14.28 14.69 2.60
CA GLY A 224 -13.51 15.55 1.71
C GLY A 224 -12.53 14.76 0.85
N LEU A 225 -11.96 13.68 1.41
CA LEU A 225 -11.15 12.72 0.69
C LEU A 225 -11.33 11.34 1.31
N SER A 226 -11.68 10.36 0.48
CA SER A 226 -11.90 8.98 0.91
C SER A 226 -10.64 8.33 1.52
N PRO A 227 -10.79 7.28 2.36
CA PRO A 227 -9.65 6.56 2.94
C PRO A 227 -8.68 6.03 1.88
N HIS A 228 -7.40 6.32 2.03
CA HIS A 228 -6.35 5.84 1.13
C HIS A 228 -4.97 5.84 1.81
N SER A 229 -4.03 5.08 1.24
CA SER A 229 -2.59 5.27 1.43
C SER A 229 -2.01 5.98 0.21
N ASP A 230 -0.96 6.76 0.43
CA ASP A 230 -0.26 7.43 -0.66
C ASP A 230 0.60 6.42 -1.43
N PRO A 231 0.54 6.39 -2.77
CA PRO A 231 1.28 5.41 -3.55
C PRO A 231 2.78 5.68 -3.63
N GLY A 232 3.20 6.92 -3.36
CA GLY A 232 4.52 7.48 -3.64
C GLY A 232 5.60 7.20 -2.61
N GLY A 233 6.49 8.17 -2.41
CA GLY A 233 7.57 8.11 -1.42
C GLY A 233 7.31 8.89 -0.14
N VAL A 234 7.31 10.22 -0.25
CA VAL A 234 7.03 11.14 0.88
C VAL A 234 5.98 12.15 0.44
N THR A 235 5.01 12.41 1.31
CA THR A 235 4.04 13.49 1.16
C THR A 235 4.32 14.56 2.20
N VAL A 236 4.39 15.82 1.77
CA VAL A 236 4.49 17.00 2.63
C VAL A 236 3.24 17.83 2.42
N LEU A 237 2.42 17.94 3.47
CA LEU A 237 1.13 18.60 3.46
C LEU A 237 1.19 19.93 4.22
N LEU A 238 0.98 21.02 3.49
CA LEU A 238 0.60 22.31 4.05
C LEU A 238 -0.92 22.32 4.25
N ALA A 239 -1.36 22.40 5.50
CA ALA A 239 -2.77 22.47 5.87
C ALA A 239 -3.11 23.87 6.41
N ASP A 240 -4.38 24.22 6.43
CA ASP A 240 -4.85 25.38 7.21
C ASP A 240 -4.74 25.13 8.71
N ASP A 241 -4.10 26.06 9.40
CA ASP A 241 -3.69 25.91 10.80
C ASP A 241 -4.87 25.83 11.77
N HIS A 242 -6.04 26.35 11.39
CA HIS A 242 -7.23 26.49 12.24
C HIS A 242 -8.40 25.59 11.84
N VAL A 243 -8.30 24.87 10.73
CA VAL A 243 -9.39 24.03 10.22
C VAL A 243 -8.98 22.56 10.25
N ASP A 244 -9.54 21.84 11.22
CA ASP A 244 -9.39 20.39 11.33
C ASP A 244 -9.94 19.70 10.07
N GLY A 245 -9.36 18.54 9.71
CA GLY A 245 -9.86 17.76 8.58
C GLY A 245 -9.15 16.44 8.37
N LEU A 246 -7.82 16.40 8.50
CA LEU A 246 -7.07 15.18 8.31
C LEU A 246 -7.30 14.19 9.48
N GLN A 247 -7.56 12.93 9.15
CA GLN A 247 -7.59 11.82 10.09
C GLN A 247 -6.66 10.71 9.62
N VAL A 248 -5.89 10.13 10.54
CA VAL A 248 -4.94 9.04 10.29
C VAL A 248 -5.44 7.78 10.99
N ARG A 249 -5.37 6.63 10.32
CA ARG A 249 -5.82 5.36 10.88
C ARG A 249 -4.73 4.76 11.78
N ARG A 250 -5.05 4.51 13.05
CA ARG A 250 -4.13 3.87 14.00
C ARG A 250 -4.88 2.86 14.86
N HIS A 251 -4.37 1.62 14.92
CA HIS A 251 -4.99 0.52 15.65
C HIS A 251 -6.49 0.31 15.34
N GLY A 252 -6.89 0.52 14.08
CA GLY A 252 -8.29 0.40 13.64
C GLY A 252 -9.16 1.63 13.89
N GLU A 253 -8.62 2.68 14.52
CA GLU A 253 -9.35 3.90 14.84
C GLU A 253 -8.88 5.10 14.01
N TRP A 254 -9.77 6.06 13.77
CA TRP A 254 -9.46 7.32 13.09
C TRP A 254 -9.01 8.38 14.09
N VAL A 255 -7.73 8.76 14.06
CA VAL A 255 -7.13 9.77 14.93
C VAL A 255 -7.09 11.12 14.21
N PRO A 256 -7.72 12.18 14.74
CA PRO A 256 -7.66 13.51 14.14
C PRO A 256 -6.25 14.11 14.28
N VAL A 257 -5.77 14.70 13.19
CA VAL A 257 -4.51 15.47 13.18
C VAL A 257 -4.85 16.94 13.33
N ARG A 258 -4.35 17.57 14.39
CA ARG A 258 -4.44 19.01 14.61
C ARG A 258 -3.17 19.68 14.07
N PRO A 259 -3.26 20.50 13.01
CA PRO A 259 -2.12 21.22 12.47
C PRO A 259 -1.48 22.13 13.53
N ILE A 260 -0.16 22.22 13.51
CA ILE A 260 0.62 23.19 14.27
C ILE A 260 0.91 24.37 13.35
N ALA A 261 0.72 25.59 13.84
CA ALA A 261 0.99 26.79 13.06
C ALA A 261 2.44 26.83 12.57
N GLY A 262 2.63 27.05 11.27
CA GLY A 262 3.94 27.05 10.63
C GLY A 262 4.64 25.69 10.57
N ALA A 263 3.90 24.57 10.74
CA ALA A 263 4.42 23.22 10.54
C ALA A 263 3.89 22.61 9.23
N PHE A 264 4.63 21.64 8.70
CA PHE A 264 4.07 20.72 7.70
C PHE A 264 3.68 19.40 8.36
N ILE A 265 2.61 18.78 7.86
CA ILE A 265 2.31 17.38 8.17
C ILE A 265 3.02 16.53 7.13
N VAL A 266 3.79 15.54 7.55
CA VAL A 266 4.55 14.65 6.69
C VAL A 266 4.07 13.22 6.90
N ASN A 267 3.91 12.49 5.81
CA ASN A 267 3.77 11.04 5.86
C ASN A 267 4.66 10.35 4.84
N ILE A 268 5.06 9.13 5.19
CA ILE A 268 5.66 8.24 4.21
C ILE A 268 4.55 7.52 3.45
N ALA A 269 4.92 7.09 2.25
CA ALA A 269 4.02 6.47 1.30
C ALA A 269 4.52 5.07 0.91
N ASP A 270 3.72 4.38 0.12
CA ASP A 270 3.82 2.94 -0.12
C ASP A 270 5.22 2.50 -0.61
N GLN A 271 5.91 3.30 -1.42
CA GLN A 271 7.23 2.92 -1.93
C GLN A 271 8.31 2.89 -0.84
N ILE A 272 8.24 3.77 0.16
CA ILE A 272 9.18 3.72 1.31
C ILE A 272 8.87 2.52 2.20
N GLN A 273 7.59 2.19 2.40
CA GLN A 273 7.21 0.95 3.10
C GLN A 273 7.79 -0.28 2.38
N VAL A 274 7.70 -0.34 1.05
CA VAL A 274 8.26 -1.43 0.25
C VAL A 274 9.78 -1.53 0.41
N ILE A 275 10.51 -0.43 0.22
CA ILE A 275 11.99 -0.43 0.32
C ILE A 275 12.46 -0.78 1.72
N SER A 276 11.80 -0.22 2.74
CA SER A 276 12.11 -0.50 4.15
C SER A 276 11.64 -1.87 4.63
N ASN A 277 11.05 -2.70 3.76
CA ASN A 277 10.51 -4.01 4.09
C ASN A 277 9.53 -3.96 5.28
N ALA A 278 8.61 -2.98 5.24
CA ALA A 278 7.62 -2.68 6.28
C ALA A 278 8.17 -2.21 7.63
N MET A 279 9.46 -1.85 7.73
CA MET A 279 9.99 -1.20 8.93
C MET A 279 9.37 0.18 9.14
N TYR A 280 9.14 0.91 8.05
CA TYR A 280 8.31 2.13 8.08
C TYR A 280 6.93 1.84 7.52
N LYS A 281 5.90 2.50 8.08
CA LYS A 281 4.49 2.25 7.76
C LYS A 281 3.89 3.36 6.90
N SER A 282 3.42 3.03 5.71
CA SER A 282 2.47 3.83 4.94
C SER A 282 1.08 3.62 5.52
N VAL A 283 0.47 4.68 6.02
CA VAL A 283 -0.74 4.60 6.85
C VAL A 283 -1.94 5.17 6.11
N GLU A 284 -3.07 4.45 6.21
CA GLU A 284 -4.32 4.92 5.65
C GLU A 284 -4.77 6.21 6.35
N HIS A 285 -5.17 7.20 5.57
CA HIS A 285 -5.63 8.48 6.04
C HIS A 285 -6.84 8.93 5.21
N ARG A 286 -7.65 9.84 5.76
CA ARG A 286 -8.83 10.42 5.11
C ARG A 286 -8.98 11.89 5.49
N VAL A 287 -9.84 12.61 4.78
CA VAL A 287 -10.19 13.99 5.10
C VAL A 287 -11.68 14.09 5.38
N ILE A 288 -12.04 14.58 6.57
CA ILE A 288 -13.41 14.96 6.92
C ILE A 288 -13.69 16.41 6.52
N VAL A 289 -14.97 16.73 6.35
CA VAL A 289 -15.45 18.09 6.05
C VAL A 289 -16.24 18.65 7.24
N ASN A 290 -16.58 19.93 7.18
CA ASN A 290 -17.32 20.61 8.24
C ASN A 290 -18.31 21.64 7.67
N GLU A 291 -19.29 22.06 8.49
CA GLU A 291 -20.34 23.02 8.11
C GLU A 291 -19.89 24.49 8.15
N LYS A 292 -18.82 24.80 8.88
CA LYS A 292 -18.53 26.17 9.35
C LYS A 292 -17.60 26.91 8.40
N GLU A 293 -16.52 26.26 8.00
CA GLU A 293 -15.37 26.89 7.35
C GLU A 293 -14.84 26.02 6.21
N GLU A 294 -14.44 26.68 5.12
CA GLU A 294 -13.70 26.02 4.05
C GLU A 294 -12.28 25.67 4.51
N ARG A 295 -11.69 24.62 3.93
CA ARG A 295 -10.32 24.20 4.22
C ARG A 295 -9.53 24.11 2.93
N LEU A 296 -8.39 24.80 2.87
CA LEU A 296 -7.40 24.62 1.82
C LEU A 296 -6.25 23.74 2.33
N SER A 297 -5.71 22.90 1.46
CA SER A 297 -4.43 22.24 1.71
C SER A 297 -3.62 22.08 0.42
N VAL A 298 -2.30 22.18 0.53
CA VAL A 298 -1.35 21.96 -0.56
C VAL A 298 -0.52 20.73 -0.22
N ALA A 299 -0.78 19.61 -0.91
CA ALA A 299 -0.01 18.38 -0.77
C ALA A 299 1.08 18.33 -1.84
N PHE A 300 2.33 18.20 -1.41
CA PHE A 300 3.48 17.94 -2.28
C PHE A 300 3.86 16.47 -2.18
N PHE A 301 4.03 15.79 -3.31
CA PHE A 301 4.39 14.38 -3.37
C PHE A 301 5.77 14.22 -4.01
N TYR A 302 6.68 13.57 -3.28
CA TYR A 302 7.97 13.12 -3.78
C TYR A 302 7.88 11.64 -4.13
N ASN A 303 8.05 11.32 -5.41
CA ASN A 303 7.79 10.01 -5.98
C ASN A 303 9.02 9.44 -6.70
N PRO A 304 9.16 8.11 -6.79
CA PRO A 304 10.14 7.50 -7.68
C PRO A 304 9.86 7.83 -9.15
N GLY A 305 10.90 7.73 -9.98
CA GLY A 305 10.75 7.68 -11.43
C GLY A 305 9.85 6.52 -11.86
N GLY A 306 9.04 6.74 -12.89
CA GLY A 306 7.99 5.80 -13.29
C GLY A 306 8.51 4.38 -13.60
N ASP A 307 9.66 4.28 -14.28
CA ASP A 307 10.23 3.00 -14.71
C ASP A 307 11.27 2.43 -13.72
N VAL A 308 11.46 3.12 -12.57
CA VAL A 308 12.39 2.67 -11.54
C VAL A 308 11.81 1.44 -10.84
N SER A 309 12.63 0.39 -10.73
CA SER A 309 12.28 -0.84 -10.02
C SER A 309 12.40 -0.64 -8.52
N ILE A 310 11.29 -0.80 -7.82
CA ILE A 310 11.18 -0.65 -6.36
C ILE A 310 10.92 -2.02 -5.73
N GLY A 311 11.70 -2.35 -4.72
CA GLY A 311 11.55 -3.55 -3.90
C GLY A 311 12.29 -3.39 -2.58
N PRO A 312 12.19 -4.36 -1.66
CA PRO A 312 12.88 -4.30 -0.38
C PRO A 312 14.40 -4.14 -0.56
N ALA A 313 15.01 -3.21 0.18
CA ALA A 313 16.46 -3.03 0.19
C ALA A 313 17.13 -4.32 0.67
N LYS A 314 18.22 -4.72 0.02
CA LYS A 314 18.88 -6.00 0.31
C LYS A 314 19.50 -5.99 1.71
N GLU A 315 19.94 -4.82 2.14
CA GLU A 315 20.57 -4.52 3.42
C GLU A 315 19.62 -4.66 4.61
N VAL A 316 18.31 -4.49 4.39
CA VAL A 316 17.28 -4.66 5.44
C VAL A 316 16.67 -6.07 5.45
N ILE A 317 17.04 -6.91 4.47
CA ILE A 317 16.64 -8.32 4.41
C ILE A 317 17.68 -9.18 5.14
N SER A 318 17.21 -10.14 5.93
CA SER A 318 18.06 -11.12 6.61
C SER A 318 17.33 -12.45 6.77
N GLU A 319 18.00 -13.48 7.29
CA GLU A 319 17.34 -14.76 7.62
C GLU A 319 16.16 -14.60 8.59
N LYS A 320 16.20 -13.56 9.43
CA LYS A 320 15.13 -13.24 10.40
C LYS A 320 14.09 -12.27 9.84
N HIS A 321 14.42 -11.53 8.80
CA HIS A 321 13.55 -10.55 8.15
C HIS A 321 13.52 -10.82 6.66
N VAL A 322 12.64 -11.74 6.25
CA VAL A 322 12.47 -12.10 4.84
C VAL A 322 11.81 -10.96 4.06
N ALA A 323 12.04 -10.93 2.74
CA ALA A 323 11.40 -9.96 1.86
C ALA A 323 9.87 -10.14 1.88
N LEU A 324 9.14 -9.07 2.19
CA LEU A 324 7.67 -9.06 2.27
C LEU A 324 7.01 -8.62 0.96
N TYR A 325 7.74 -7.89 0.12
CA TYR A 325 7.22 -7.27 -1.09
C TYR A 325 7.97 -7.75 -2.34
N PRO A 326 7.25 -7.94 -3.47
CA PRO A 326 7.87 -8.18 -4.77
C PRO A 326 8.51 -6.90 -5.30
N THR A 327 9.49 -7.04 -6.18
CA THR A 327 10.03 -5.93 -6.95
C THR A 327 9.12 -5.63 -8.14
N ASN A 328 8.67 -4.39 -8.27
CA ASN A 328 7.90 -3.89 -9.42
C ASN A 328 8.35 -2.47 -9.77
N THR A 329 8.05 -2.01 -10.99
CA THR A 329 8.22 -0.59 -11.32
C THR A 329 7.13 0.27 -10.67
N PHE A 330 7.42 1.55 -10.43
CA PHE A 330 6.42 2.48 -9.88
C PHE A 330 5.20 2.63 -10.82
N ASN A 331 5.40 2.61 -12.13
CA ASN A 331 4.33 2.63 -13.13
C ASN A 331 3.43 1.39 -13.06
N GLU A 332 4.00 0.20 -12.89
CA GLU A 332 3.25 -1.04 -12.69
C GLU A 332 2.44 -0.99 -11.39
N TYR A 333 3.05 -0.52 -10.30
CA TYR A 333 2.39 -0.33 -9.02
C TYR A 333 1.19 0.63 -9.12
N ARG A 334 1.38 1.82 -9.70
CA ARG A 334 0.29 2.80 -9.90
C ARG A 334 -0.84 2.25 -10.78
N LYS A 335 -0.50 1.47 -11.81
CA LYS A 335 -1.48 0.81 -12.68
C LYS A 335 -2.25 -0.27 -11.92
N TYR A 336 -1.58 -1.00 -11.03
CA TYR A 336 -2.19 -1.99 -10.16
C TYR A 336 -3.20 -1.32 -9.20
N GLN A 337 -2.78 -0.26 -8.51
CA GLN A 337 -3.60 0.49 -7.55
C GLN A 337 -4.87 1.05 -8.21
N ARG A 338 -4.75 1.65 -9.40
CA ARG A 338 -5.92 2.15 -10.17
C ARG A 338 -6.94 1.06 -10.52
N LYS A 339 -6.55 -0.21 -10.57
CA LYS A 339 -7.41 -1.31 -10.98
C LYS A 339 -7.99 -2.09 -9.79
N HIS A 340 -7.28 -2.15 -8.67
CA HIS A 340 -7.63 -3.02 -7.54
C HIS A 340 -7.89 -2.24 -6.24
N GLY A 341 -7.74 -0.90 -6.24
CA GLY A 341 -7.90 -0.06 -5.06
C GLY A 341 -6.58 0.18 -4.32
N HIS A 342 -6.69 0.86 -3.18
CA HIS A 342 -5.56 1.20 -2.30
C HIS A 342 -5.14 0.01 -1.43
N GLY A 343 -3.91 0.06 -0.90
CA GLY A 343 -3.38 -0.94 0.03
C GLY A 343 -2.32 -1.88 -0.57
N LEU A 344 -1.21 -2.04 0.16
CA LEU A 344 -0.11 -2.94 -0.19
C LEU A 344 -0.38 -4.41 0.15
N GLU A 345 -1.41 -4.72 0.94
CA GLU A 345 -1.76 -6.07 1.41
C GLU A 345 -1.94 -7.07 0.24
N LEU A 346 -2.31 -6.60 -0.95
CA LEU A 346 -2.48 -7.44 -2.12
C LEU A 346 -1.17 -7.74 -2.87
N LEU A 347 -0.11 -6.99 -2.57
CA LEU A 347 1.24 -7.20 -3.09
C LEU A 347 2.15 -7.90 -2.09
N GLU A 348 1.77 -7.93 -0.80
CA GLU A 348 2.50 -8.72 0.18
C GLU A 348 2.59 -10.16 -0.31
N THR A 349 3.83 -10.66 -0.39
CA THR A 349 4.04 -12.08 -0.65
C THR A 349 3.58 -12.81 0.61
N ASN A 350 2.28 -13.10 0.70
CA ASN A 350 1.78 -14.09 1.64
C ASN A 350 2.55 -15.36 1.32
N GLY A 351 3.52 -15.70 2.16
CA GLY A 351 4.40 -16.83 2.01
C GLY A 351 3.63 -18.13 2.16
N PHE A 352 2.81 -18.47 1.16
CA PHE A 352 2.16 -19.76 1.10
C PHE A 352 3.23 -20.79 0.76
N VAL A 353 3.65 -21.54 1.78
CA VAL A 353 4.41 -22.76 1.59
C VAL A 353 3.42 -23.91 1.54
N ALA A 354 3.22 -24.48 0.35
CA ALA A 354 2.46 -25.72 0.21
C ALA A 354 3.40 -26.90 0.40
N VAL A 355 3.15 -27.72 1.42
CA VAL A 355 3.89 -28.97 1.67
C VAL A 355 3.03 -30.15 1.23
N GLY A 356 3.47 -30.83 0.17
CA GLY A 356 2.84 -32.06 -0.31
C GLY A 356 3.56 -33.28 0.26
N VAL A 357 2.87 -34.12 1.03
CA VAL A 357 3.42 -35.40 1.53
C VAL A 357 2.71 -36.54 0.80
N GLY A 358 3.46 -37.30 0.00
CA GLY A 358 2.95 -38.45 -0.75
C GLY A 358 3.77 -39.71 -0.48
N SER A 359 3.07 -40.82 -0.21
CA SER A 359 3.58 -42.19 -0.32
C SER A 359 3.18 -42.74 -1.69
N PHE A 360 4.14 -43.20 -2.48
CA PHE A 360 3.88 -43.91 -3.74
C PHE A 360 4.31 -45.36 -3.58
N SER A 361 3.37 -46.27 -3.31
CA SER A 361 3.62 -47.71 -3.47
C SER A 361 3.20 -48.15 -4.87
N GLY A 362 4.12 -48.02 -5.82
CA GLY A 362 4.01 -48.62 -7.15
C GLY A 362 5.14 -49.61 -7.37
N ALA A 363 4.98 -50.84 -6.89
CA ALA A 363 5.86 -51.93 -7.27
C ALA A 363 5.61 -52.28 -8.76
N GLY A 364 6.64 -52.13 -9.58
CA GLY A 364 6.76 -52.80 -10.87
C GLY A 364 6.19 -52.05 -12.08
N HIS A 365 7.03 -51.26 -12.76
CA HIS A 365 7.40 -51.51 -14.16
C HIS A 365 8.46 -50.48 -14.60
N ARG A 366 9.61 -50.98 -15.05
CA ARG A 366 10.59 -50.18 -15.79
C ARG A 366 9.95 -49.79 -17.13
N ARG A 367 9.71 -48.49 -17.36
CA ARG A 367 9.69 -47.93 -18.71
C ARG A 367 10.38 -46.57 -18.70
N HIS A 368 11.38 -46.44 -19.56
CA HIS A 368 11.92 -45.16 -19.98
C HIS A 368 10.81 -44.40 -20.72
N SER A 369 10.28 -43.33 -20.15
CA SER A 369 9.56 -42.31 -20.91
C SER A 369 9.75 -40.93 -20.27
N ASN A 370 10.18 -39.99 -21.10
CA ASN A 370 10.46 -38.60 -20.74
C ASN A 370 9.15 -37.76 -20.74
N THR A 371 8.12 -38.24 -20.05
CA THR A 371 6.80 -37.59 -19.99
C THR A 371 6.58 -36.89 -18.63
N PRO A 372 6.08 -35.64 -18.60
CA PRO A 372 5.76 -34.96 -17.34
C PRO A 372 4.64 -35.71 -16.61
N TRP A 373 4.86 -35.99 -15.32
CA TRP A 373 3.87 -36.66 -14.47
C TRP A 373 2.71 -35.71 -14.19
N SER A 374 1.49 -36.07 -14.59
CA SER A 374 0.29 -35.25 -14.36
C SER A 374 -0.21 -35.44 -12.92
N TRP A 375 -0.45 -34.33 -12.23
CA TRP A 375 -1.19 -34.33 -10.97
C TRP A 375 -2.60 -34.85 -11.20
N SER A 376 -3.18 -35.53 -10.21
CA SER A 376 -4.61 -35.81 -10.26
C SER A 376 -5.38 -34.48 -10.31
N THR A 377 -6.43 -34.47 -11.13
CA THR A 377 -7.29 -33.29 -11.34
C THR A 377 -7.95 -32.77 -10.06
N SER A 378 -7.91 -33.52 -8.95
CA SER A 378 -8.52 -33.15 -7.67
C SER A 378 -7.63 -32.22 -6.83
N ALA A 379 -6.32 -32.48 -6.73
CA ALA A 379 -5.39 -31.63 -6.00
C ALA A 379 -5.18 -30.27 -6.70
N ALA A 380 -5.07 -30.30 -8.03
CA ALA A 380 -5.02 -29.08 -8.85
C ALA A 380 -6.35 -28.30 -8.85
N ARG A 381 -7.50 -28.94 -8.56
CA ARG A 381 -8.78 -28.24 -8.38
C ARG A 381 -8.92 -27.59 -7.01
N LEU A 382 -8.35 -28.21 -5.97
CA LEU A 382 -8.34 -27.64 -4.61
C LEU A 382 -7.47 -26.38 -4.55
N LEU A 383 -6.24 -26.45 -5.07
CA LEU A 383 -5.34 -25.30 -5.18
C LEU A 383 -5.93 -24.17 -6.04
N ARG A 384 -6.71 -24.50 -7.08
CA ARG A 384 -7.41 -23.50 -7.90
C ARG A 384 -8.58 -22.79 -7.20
N ARG A 385 -9.16 -23.38 -6.15
CA ARG A 385 -10.28 -22.76 -5.39
C ARG A 385 -9.80 -21.83 -4.27
N GLU A 386 -8.61 -22.07 -3.73
CA GLU A 386 -8.04 -21.37 -2.56
C GLU A 386 -7.08 -20.21 -2.94
N HIS A 387 -7.28 -19.53 -4.07
CA HIS A 387 -6.44 -18.38 -4.49
C HIS A 387 -4.92 -18.67 -4.60
N ALA A 388 -4.52 -19.78 -5.24
CA ALA A 388 -3.12 -20.14 -5.47
C ALA A 388 -2.32 -19.25 -6.46
N ARG A 389 -2.59 -17.94 -6.55
CA ARG A 389 -1.77 -16.99 -7.34
C ARG A 389 -0.58 -16.43 -6.57
N THR A 390 -0.46 -16.76 -5.28
CA THR A 390 0.53 -16.22 -4.33
C THR A 390 1.51 -17.29 -3.80
N ILE A 391 1.53 -18.50 -4.38
CA ILE A 391 2.42 -19.58 -3.90
C ILE A 391 3.84 -19.34 -4.43
N GLY A 392 4.71 -18.82 -3.56
CA GLY A 392 6.13 -18.57 -3.87
C GLY A 392 6.97 -19.85 -3.96
N HIS A 393 6.66 -20.87 -3.15
CA HIS A 393 7.42 -22.14 -3.10
C HIS A 393 6.53 -23.34 -2.76
N LEU A 394 6.74 -24.46 -3.48
CA LEU A 394 6.08 -25.74 -3.25
C LEU A 394 7.14 -26.78 -2.86
N ILE A 395 7.03 -27.38 -1.68
CA ILE A 395 7.96 -28.42 -1.21
C ILE A 395 7.22 -29.76 -1.19
N ALA A 396 7.66 -30.70 -2.02
CA ALA A 396 7.16 -32.08 -2.00
C ALA A 396 8.12 -32.98 -1.20
N VAL A 397 7.63 -33.64 -0.15
CA VAL A 397 8.40 -34.63 0.61
C VAL A 397 7.83 -36.01 0.28
N ALA A 398 8.60 -36.81 -0.46
CA ALA A 398 8.27 -38.19 -0.74
C ALA A 398 8.83 -39.10 0.36
N GLY A 399 7.98 -39.94 0.95
CA GLY A 399 8.39 -40.97 1.90
C GLY A 399 9.11 -42.11 1.18
N GLY A 400 10.43 -42.01 1.04
CA GLY A 400 11.29 -43.02 0.41
C GLY A 400 12.50 -42.34 -0.22
N ALA A 401 13.70 -42.84 0.10
CA ALA A 401 15.00 -42.19 -0.09
C ALA A 401 15.31 -41.66 -1.51
N TRP A 402 14.74 -40.52 -1.93
CA TRP A 402 15.19 -39.70 -3.06
C TRP A 402 14.69 -38.26 -2.86
N GLN A 403 15.51 -37.38 -2.29
CA GLN A 403 15.24 -35.95 -2.26
C GLN A 403 15.47 -35.36 -3.67
N ARG A 404 14.44 -34.80 -4.30
CA ARG A 404 14.57 -33.99 -5.52
C ARG A 404 13.77 -32.70 -5.37
N ARG A 405 14.41 -31.55 -5.62
CA ARG A 405 13.80 -30.22 -5.64
C ARG A 405 13.26 -29.90 -7.04
N TRP A 406 12.12 -29.21 -7.09
CA TRP A 406 11.47 -28.76 -8.32
C TRP A 406 11.02 -27.31 -8.16
N ARG A 407 11.14 -26.50 -9.22
CA ARG A 407 10.65 -25.11 -9.26
C ARG A 407 9.41 -25.06 -10.14
N TRP A 408 8.36 -24.37 -9.70
CA TRP A 408 7.16 -24.16 -10.49
C TRP A 408 7.40 -23.03 -11.49
N ASP A 409 7.29 -23.34 -12.78
CA ASP A 409 7.26 -22.35 -13.85
C ASP A 409 5.79 -22.00 -14.12
N GLY A 410 5.41 -20.78 -13.75
CA GLY A 410 4.05 -20.24 -13.86
C GLY A 410 3.54 -20.07 -15.29
N SER A 411 4.36 -20.28 -16.32
CA SER A 411 3.98 -20.07 -17.72
C SER A 411 3.49 -21.34 -18.43
N ASN A 412 3.88 -22.54 -17.99
CA ASN A 412 3.68 -23.75 -18.80
C ASN A 412 3.24 -25.02 -18.05
N HIS A 413 2.72 -24.90 -16.83
CA HIS A 413 2.10 -26.01 -16.09
C HIS A 413 3.02 -27.26 -15.98
N SER A 414 4.34 -27.09 -15.96
CA SER A 414 5.33 -28.16 -15.83
C SER A 414 6.44 -27.81 -14.84
N LEU A 415 7.04 -28.83 -14.22
CA LEU A 415 8.15 -28.71 -13.26
C LEU A 415 9.47 -29.02 -13.98
N THR A 416 10.44 -28.12 -13.91
CA THR A 416 11.81 -28.35 -14.40
C THR A 416 12.75 -28.74 -13.25
N LYS A 417 13.66 -29.66 -13.54
CA LYS A 417 14.59 -30.27 -12.58
C LYS A 417 15.78 -29.34 -12.33
N TRP A 418 16.07 -29.00 -11.08
CA TRP A 418 17.21 -28.16 -10.70
C TRP A 418 18.21 -28.95 -9.84
N CYS A 419 19.48 -29.04 -10.25
CA CYS A 419 20.57 -29.63 -9.46
C CYS A 419 21.86 -28.82 -9.66
N ARG A 420 22.43 -28.24 -8.58
CA ARG A 420 23.74 -28.60 -7.98
C ARG A 420 24.16 -27.60 -6.89
N GLY A 421 24.60 -28.12 -5.73
CA GLY A 421 25.33 -27.37 -4.69
C GLY A 421 25.09 -27.90 -3.26
N PRO A 422 26.13 -28.26 -2.48
CA PRO A 422 25.99 -28.84 -1.14
C PRO A 422 25.70 -27.84 0.01
N ALA A 423 25.48 -26.56 -0.28
CA ALA A 423 25.31 -25.53 0.76
C ALA A 423 23.90 -25.49 1.39
N ASP A 424 22.89 -26.13 0.80
CA ASP A 424 21.48 -26.00 1.23
C ASP A 424 20.98 -27.14 2.13
N THR A 425 21.81 -28.15 2.41
CA THR A 425 21.44 -29.26 3.30
C THR A 425 21.42 -28.86 4.78
N ASP A 426 22.02 -27.74 5.15
CA ASP A 426 22.10 -27.29 6.54
C ASP A 426 20.82 -26.59 7.01
N VAL A 427 20.04 -25.98 6.12
CA VAL A 427 18.76 -25.34 6.47
C VAL A 427 17.71 -26.38 6.87
N ALA A 428 17.62 -27.50 6.14
CA ALA A 428 16.70 -28.59 6.48
C ALA A 428 17.12 -29.34 7.76
N ARG A 429 18.42 -29.40 8.06
CA ARG A 429 18.96 -30.01 9.28
C ARG A 429 18.81 -29.09 10.50
N ALA A 430 18.90 -27.77 10.31
CA ALA A 430 18.60 -26.75 11.31
C ALA A 430 17.10 -26.71 11.66
N TRP A 431 16.22 -26.96 10.69
CA TRP A 431 14.77 -27.11 10.91
C TRP A 431 14.42 -28.37 11.74
N TRP A 432 15.15 -29.47 11.54
CA TRP A 432 14.96 -30.71 12.32
C TRP A 432 15.41 -30.59 13.78
N SER A 433 16.34 -29.68 14.09
CA SER A 433 16.98 -29.56 15.41
C SER A 433 16.34 -28.52 16.33
N ARG A 434 15.46 -27.64 15.83
CA ARG A 434 14.78 -26.60 16.63
C ARG A 434 13.40 -26.98 17.18
N GLY A 435 12.87 -28.16 16.86
CA GLY A 435 11.58 -28.64 17.39
C GLY A 435 11.62 -29.25 18.80
N ARG A 436 12.66 -28.98 19.60
CA ARG A 436 12.85 -29.67 20.90
C ARG A 436 12.57 -28.84 22.15
N ASP A 437 12.31 -27.53 22.04
CA ASP A 437 11.94 -26.69 23.19
C ASP A 437 10.66 -25.91 22.90
N GLY A 438 9.64 -26.15 23.72
CA GLY A 438 8.25 -25.79 23.46
C GLY A 438 7.84 -24.34 23.76
N ARG A 439 6.73 -23.94 23.16
CA ARG A 439 5.51 -23.42 23.82
C ARG A 439 4.36 -23.41 22.79
N GLU A 440 3.18 -23.82 23.26
CA GLU A 440 1.96 -24.02 22.48
C GLU A 440 1.27 -22.68 22.18
N ASP A 441 0.75 -22.53 20.95
CA ASP A 441 -0.64 -22.07 20.69
C ASP A 441 -0.94 -22.13 19.18
N GLY A 442 -1.91 -22.96 18.77
CA GLY A 442 -2.32 -23.09 17.37
C GLY A 442 -3.69 -23.76 17.22
N THR A 443 -4.70 -22.97 16.85
CA THR A 443 -6.06 -23.42 16.51
C THR A 443 -6.18 -23.79 15.02
N VAL A 444 -6.74 -24.97 14.71
CA VAL A 444 -7.01 -25.43 13.33
C VAL A 444 -8.24 -24.74 12.76
N ALA A 445 -8.09 -24.00 11.66
CA ALA A 445 -9.16 -23.15 11.13
C ALA A 445 -10.20 -23.85 10.22
N ARG A 446 -9.86 -24.91 9.47
CA ARG A 446 -10.86 -25.64 8.65
C ARG A 446 -10.39 -27.00 8.12
N ARG A 447 -11.26 -27.99 8.16
CA ARG A 447 -11.06 -29.32 7.55
C ARG A 447 -12.04 -29.53 6.40
N GLN A 448 -11.56 -29.91 5.22
CA GLN A 448 -12.41 -30.30 4.09
C GLN A 448 -12.09 -31.72 3.62
N ARG A 449 -13.13 -32.53 3.40
CA ARG A 449 -13.04 -33.90 2.88
C ARG A 449 -13.66 -33.96 1.50
N SER A 450 -12.96 -34.49 0.50
CA SER A 450 -13.57 -34.87 -0.77
C SER A 450 -13.43 -36.38 -1.02
N ARG A 451 -14.47 -36.99 -1.57
CA ARG A 451 -14.45 -38.38 -2.06
C ARG A 451 -14.58 -38.32 -3.58
N GLY A 452 -13.50 -38.65 -4.27
CA GLY A 452 -13.48 -38.94 -5.71
C GLY A 452 -12.78 -40.26 -5.93
N GLY A 453 -13.27 -41.08 -6.86
CA GLY A 453 -12.81 -42.45 -7.08
C GLY A 453 -11.29 -42.58 -7.17
N GLY A 454 -10.72 -43.45 -6.34
CA GLY A 454 -9.30 -43.83 -6.37
C GLY A 454 -8.41 -43.38 -5.21
N GLY A 455 -8.90 -42.60 -4.23
CA GLY A 455 -8.10 -42.25 -3.04
C GLY A 455 -8.80 -41.24 -2.11
N ARG A 456 -8.36 -41.17 -0.84
CA ARG A 456 -8.78 -40.10 0.09
C ARG A 456 -7.71 -39.02 0.11
N ALA A 457 -8.09 -37.82 -0.32
CA ALA A 457 -7.30 -36.61 -0.13
C ALA A 457 -7.88 -35.82 1.06
N GLU A 458 -7.03 -35.53 2.04
CA GLU A 458 -7.37 -34.62 3.15
C GLU A 458 -6.39 -33.45 3.10
N ALA A 459 -6.94 -32.23 3.07
CA ALA A 459 -6.18 -30.99 3.14
C ALA A 459 -6.48 -30.28 4.47
N ALA A 460 -5.45 -29.73 5.10
CA ALA A 460 -5.57 -28.91 6.29
C ALA A 460 -4.74 -27.64 6.09
N VAL A 461 -5.27 -26.52 6.55
CA VAL A 461 -4.55 -25.24 6.62
C VAL A 461 -4.19 -25.03 8.09
N ALA A 462 -2.92 -24.77 8.36
CA ALA A 462 -2.39 -24.46 9.68
C ALA A 462 -1.75 -23.07 9.67
N GLN A 463 -1.78 -22.39 10.81
CA GLN A 463 -1.05 -21.16 11.07
C GLN A 463 0.26 -21.52 11.77
N LEU A 464 1.40 -21.11 11.20
CA LEU A 464 2.75 -21.31 11.75
C LEU A 464 3.51 -19.99 11.62
N ASP A 465 3.90 -19.40 12.76
CA ASP A 465 4.61 -18.11 12.84
C ASP A 465 3.99 -16.99 11.97
N GLY A 466 2.65 -16.89 11.96
CA GLY A 466 1.90 -15.89 11.21
C GLY A 466 1.70 -16.19 9.71
N CYS A 467 2.23 -17.30 9.21
CA CYS A 467 2.04 -17.76 7.84
C CYS A 467 0.96 -18.85 7.74
N GLU A 468 0.12 -18.81 6.70
CA GLU A 468 -0.77 -19.92 6.36
C GLU A 468 -0.01 -21.01 5.59
N VAL A 469 0.01 -22.21 6.17
CA VAL A 469 0.63 -23.41 5.60
C VAL A 469 -0.45 -24.40 5.21
N ALA A 470 -0.53 -24.73 3.92
CA ALA A 470 -1.43 -25.76 3.42
C ALA A 470 -0.71 -27.11 3.35
N VAL A 471 -1.18 -28.07 4.13
CA VAL A 471 -0.69 -29.46 4.14
C VAL A 471 -1.70 -30.35 3.43
N VAL A 472 -1.26 -30.98 2.34
CA VAL A 472 -2.09 -31.91 1.56
C VAL A 472 -1.50 -33.31 1.69
N ALA A 473 -2.30 -34.24 2.24
CA ALA A 473 -1.93 -35.63 2.38
C ALA A 473 -2.79 -36.52 1.47
N TRP A 474 -2.14 -37.49 0.81
CA TRP A 474 -2.79 -38.50 -0.02
C TRP A 474 -2.39 -39.89 0.46
N GLY A 475 -3.38 -40.75 0.74
CA GLY A 475 -3.17 -42.18 0.99
C GLY A 475 -4.07 -43.03 0.09
N SER A 476 -3.51 -44.11 -0.45
CA SER A 476 -4.23 -45.06 -1.31
C SER A 476 -4.96 -46.16 -0.54
N ASP A 477 -4.61 -46.38 0.75
CA ASP A 477 -5.25 -47.34 1.65
C ASP A 477 -5.47 -46.78 3.08
N ARG A 478 -6.39 -47.39 3.85
CA ARG A 478 -6.78 -47.02 5.22
C ARG A 478 -5.60 -46.92 6.19
N LYS A 479 -4.55 -47.73 6.02
CA LYS A 479 -3.32 -47.67 6.84
C LYS A 479 -2.48 -46.43 6.54
N GLU A 480 -2.40 -46.02 5.28
CA GLU A 480 -1.71 -44.78 4.87
C GLU A 480 -2.50 -43.53 5.27
N ALA A 481 -3.83 -43.58 5.19
CA ALA A 481 -4.69 -42.52 5.70
C ALA A 481 -4.56 -42.36 7.23
N ALA A 482 -4.34 -43.46 7.97
CA ALA A 482 -4.06 -43.41 9.41
C ALA A 482 -2.69 -42.78 9.73
N ARG A 483 -1.66 -43.08 8.94
CA ARG A 483 -0.35 -42.41 9.05
C ARG A 483 -0.43 -40.94 8.67
N ALA A 484 -1.10 -40.59 7.58
CA ALA A 484 -1.35 -39.20 7.20
C ALA A 484 -2.08 -38.40 8.30
N ARG A 485 -3.05 -39.03 8.98
CA ARG A 485 -3.72 -38.45 10.16
C ARG A 485 -2.78 -38.29 11.35
N GLN A 486 -1.83 -39.21 11.53
CA GLN A 486 -0.80 -39.13 12.57
C GLN A 486 0.18 -37.98 12.30
N TRP A 487 0.59 -37.79 11.05
CA TRP A 487 1.42 -36.66 10.61
C TRP A 487 0.68 -35.32 10.71
N GLN A 488 -0.61 -35.29 10.37
CA GLN A 488 -1.48 -34.13 10.59
C GLN A 488 -1.70 -33.83 12.07
N ALA A 489 -1.79 -34.84 12.93
CA ALA A 489 -1.89 -34.66 14.38
C ALA A 489 -0.57 -34.14 14.97
N MET A 490 0.58 -34.58 14.47
CA MET A 490 1.90 -34.03 14.86
C MET A 490 2.10 -32.59 14.38
N ALA A 491 1.55 -32.23 13.22
CA ALA A 491 1.61 -30.86 12.69
C ALA A 491 0.59 -29.91 13.35
N ALA A 492 -0.52 -30.43 13.89
CA ALA A 492 -1.59 -29.64 14.49
C ALA A 492 -1.58 -29.63 16.03
N GLY A 493 -0.88 -30.58 16.67
CA GLY A 493 -0.69 -30.64 18.11
C GLY A 493 0.80 -30.72 18.37
N GLY A 494 1.40 -29.60 18.76
CA GLY A 494 2.78 -29.56 19.19
C GLY A 494 2.97 -30.34 20.49
N ALA A 495 3.10 -31.67 20.45
CA ALA A 495 3.73 -32.46 21.51
C ALA A 495 4.04 -33.92 21.11
N ALA A 496 5.33 -34.24 21.22
CA ALA A 496 5.90 -35.48 21.77
C ALA A 496 5.47 -36.86 21.20
N ARG A 497 6.33 -37.44 20.36
CA ARG A 497 7.31 -38.47 20.77
C ARG A 497 8.40 -38.63 19.72
#